data_AF-A0A816HNG5-F1
#
_entry.id   AF-A0A816HNG5-F1
#
_cell.length_a   1.000
_cell.length_b   1.000
_cell.length_c   1.000
_cell.angle_alpha   90.00
_cell.angle_beta   90.00
_cell.angle_gamma   90.00
#
_symmetry.space_group_name_H-M   'P 1'
#
loop_
_entity.id
_entity.type
_entity.pdbx_description
1 polymer ?
#
loop_
_entity_poly.entity_id
_entity_poly.type
_entity_poly.pdbx_seq_one_letter_code
_entity_poly.pdbx_strand_id
1 'polypeptide(L)'
;TTASHLIQALEQVFDFVGPPATLVSDNGPPFTSFQMSKFYEKYGISHTTTAPYHPASNGLAERFVRSFKDGMLKQQNSGCSNKFLALRNVLRSYRWSPHTSTNSSPANLFFQHSIRTAFDVMKPVSSKKSSSSEPKFSTGQLVWIVTYQQHRRSQWNTAIAVKPVGPT
;
A
#
# COMPACT_ATOMS: atom_id res chain seq x y z
N THR A 1 24.91 -0.55 -18.77
CA THR A 1 23.55 -1.10 -18.87
C THR A 1 22.99 -0.71 -20.22
N THR A 2 22.57 -1.67 -21.03
CA THR A 2 22.04 -1.42 -22.39
C THR A 2 20.53 -1.18 -22.33
N ALA A 3 19.99 -0.38 -23.26
CA ALA A 3 18.55 -0.13 -23.36
C ALA A 3 17.71 -1.43 -23.42
N SER A 4 18.20 -2.45 -24.13
CA SER A 4 17.53 -3.76 -24.24
C SER A 4 17.28 -4.44 -22.89
N HIS A 5 18.29 -4.46 -22.02
CA HIS A 5 18.16 -5.06 -20.69
C HIS A 5 17.20 -4.26 -19.80
N LEU A 6 17.17 -2.93 -19.99
CA LEU A 6 16.26 -2.08 -19.23
C LEU A 6 14.81 -2.27 -19.67
N ILE A 7 14.58 -2.39 -20.98
CA ILE A 7 13.26 -2.74 -21.54
C ILE A 7 12.76 -4.07 -20.96
N GLN A 8 13.59 -5.12 -20.99
CA GLN A 8 13.22 -6.42 -20.42
C GLN A 8 12.88 -6.34 -18.93
N ALA A 9 13.65 -5.57 -18.15
CA ALA A 9 13.38 -5.38 -16.73
C ALA A 9 12.08 -4.58 -16.49
N LEU A 10 11.78 -3.59 -17.32
CA LEU A 10 10.52 -2.83 -17.24
C LEU A 10 9.32 -3.69 -17.65
N GLU A 11 9.44 -4.50 -18.70
CA GLU A 11 8.39 -5.43 -19.13
C GLU A 11 8.01 -6.40 -18.00
N GLN A 12 8.99 -6.98 -17.31
CA GLN A 12 8.72 -7.84 -16.13
C GLN A 12 7.94 -7.12 -15.02
N VAL A 13 8.16 -5.82 -14.84
CA VAL A 13 7.38 -5.03 -13.88
C VAL A 13 5.98 -4.77 -14.42
N PHE A 14 5.86 -4.36 -15.69
CA PHE A 14 4.59 -4.05 -16.34
C PHE A 14 3.68 -5.27 -16.47
N ASP A 15 4.22 -6.48 -16.63
CA ASP A 15 3.44 -7.72 -16.65
C ASP A 15 2.73 -7.97 -15.31
N PHE A 16 3.29 -7.47 -14.20
CA PHE A 16 2.72 -7.63 -12.87
C PHE A 16 1.82 -6.45 -12.46
N VAL A 17 2.18 -5.22 -12.83
CA VAL A 17 1.48 -4.01 -12.36
C VAL A 17 0.76 -3.19 -13.42
N GLY A 18 1.04 -3.47 -14.69
CA GLY A 18 0.65 -2.63 -15.83
C GLY A 18 1.66 -1.50 -16.12
N PRO A 19 1.65 -0.95 -17.34
CA PRO A 19 2.45 0.23 -17.69
C PRO A 19 1.89 1.49 -17.00
N PRO A 20 2.75 2.38 -16.48
CA PRO A 20 2.31 3.65 -15.90
C PRO A 20 1.97 4.68 -16.97
N ALA A 21 1.09 5.63 -16.66
CA ALA A 21 0.79 6.75 -17.56
C ALA A 21 1.99 7.70 -17.76
N THR A 22 2.84 7.84 -16.75
CA THR A 22 4.01 8.72 -16.80
C THR A 22 5.20 8.04 -16.14
N LEU A 23 6.37 8.08 -16.79
CA LEU A 23 7.63 7.59 -16.25
C LEU A 23 8.62 8.75 -16.17
N VAL A 24 9.16 8.97 -14.99
CA VAL A 24 10.18 10.00 -14.74
C VAL A 24 11.53 9.34 -14.57
N SER A 25 12.53 9.76 -15.36
CA SER A 25 13.91 9.30 -15.22
C SER A 25 14.90 10.45 -15.35
N ASP A 26 16.18 10.16 -15.09
CA ASP A 26 17.26 11.06 -15.48
C ASP A 26 17.49 11.04 -17.01
N ASN A 27 18.39 11.92 -17.47
CA ASN A 27 18.85 11.98 -18.87
C ASN A 27 19.89 10.91 -19.19
N GLY A 28 19.90 9.78 -18.47
CA GLY A 28 20.85 8.70 -18.70
C GLY A 28 20.74 8.13 -20.12
N PRO A 29 21.88 7.76 -20.76
CA PRO A 29 21.90 7.18 -22.11
C PRO A 29 20.92 6.01 -22.36
N PRO A 30 20.67 5.08 -21.41
CA PRO A 30 19.72 3.99 -21.66
C PRO A 30 18.25 4.46 -21.71
N PHE A 31 17.89 5.56 -21.04
CA PHE A 31 16.52 6.07 -20.99
C PHE A 31 16.16 6.96 -22.17
N THR A 32 17.15 7.58 -22.82
CA THR A 32 16.97 8.52 -23.94
C THR A 32 17.26 7.89 -25.31
N SER A 33 17.52 6.59 -25.36
CA SER A 33 17.79 5.88 -26.60
C SER A 33 16.56 5.77 -27.50
N PHE A 34 16.77 5.69 -28.82
CA PHE A 34 15.69 5.52 -29.80
C PHE A 34 14.84 4.25 -29.55
N GLN A 35 15.49 3.16 -29.15
CA GLN A 35 14.79 1.91 -28.78
C GLN A 35 13.84 2.13 -27.61
N MET A 36 14.27 2.91 -26.61
CA MET A 36 13.43 3.22 -25.44
C MET A 36 12.28 4.16 -25.80
N SER A 37 12.51 5.14 -26.67
CA SER A 37 11.44 6.03 -27.15
C SER A 37 10.31 5.25 -27.84
N LYS A 38 10.65 4.29 -28.71
CA LYS A 38 9.66 3.37 -29.31
C LYS A 38 8.94 2.51 -28.29
N PHE A 39 9.64 2.10 -27.24
CA PHE A 39 9.04 1.33 -26.16
C PHE A 39 8.00 2.15 -25.40
N TYR A 40 8.30 3.40 -25.06
CA TYR A 40 7.32 4.29 -24.43
C TYR A 40 6.09 4.54 -25.31
N GLU A 41 6.29 4.74 -26.61
CA GLU A 41 5.19 4.91 -27.57
C GLU A 41 4.30 3.65 -27.66
N LYS A 42 4.91 2.45 -27.71
CA LYS A 42 4.20 1.16 -27.72
C LYS A 42 3.25 1.00 -26.53
N TYR A 43 3.68 1.43 -25.34
CA TYR A 43 2.89 1.30 -24.11
C TYR A 43 2.10 2.56 -23.75
N GLY A 44 2.15 3.61 -24.58
CA GLY A 44 1.46 4.89 -24.32
C GLY A 44 1.98 5.63 -23.09
N ILE A 45 3.27 5.50 -22.77
CA ILE A 45 3.91 6.07 -21.59
C ILE A 45 4.42 7.47 -21.90
N SER A 46 3.99 8.48 -21.13
CA SER A 46 4.59 9.81 -21.18
C SER A 46 5.92 9.80 -20.43
N HIS A 47 7.04 9.83 -21.15
CA HIS A 47 8.37 9.91 -20.53
C HIS A 47 8.75 11.36 -20.26
N THR A 48 9.11 11.67 -19.02
CA THR A 48 9.59 12.98 -18.61
C THR A 48 10.98 12.85 -18.02
N THR A 49 11.94 13.58 -18.58
CA THR A 49 13.28 13.61 -18.01
C THR A 49 13.41 14.73 -17.00
N THR A 50 14.14 14.46 -15.92
CA THR A 50 14.46 15.51 -14.96
C THR A 50 15.32 16.57 -15.62
N ALA A 51 14.92 17.85 -15.47
CA ALA A 51 15.71 18.96 -15.96
C ALA A 51 17.16 18.87 -15.42
N PRO A 52 18.17 19.22 -16.23
CA PRO A 52 19.50 19.51 -15.70
C PRO A 52 19.30 20.53 -14.55
N TYR A 53 19.92 20.32 -13.40
CA TYR A 53 19.79 21.14 -12.18
C TYR A 53 18.57 20.89 -11.25
N HIS A 54 17.68 19.93 -11.53
CA HIS A 54 16.63 19.49 -10.59
C HIS A 54 16.73 18.01 -10.17
N PRO A 55 17.84 17.58 -9.52
CA PRO A 55 18.01 16.20 -9.04
C PRO A 55 16.96 15.79 -8.00
N ALA A 56 16.32 16.76 -7.33
CA ALA A 56 15.25 16.51 -6.36
C ALA A 56 14.07 15.71 -6.94
N SER A 57 13.78 15.84 -8.23
CA SER A 57 12.67 15.14 -8.90
C SER A 57 12.86 13.63 -8.94
N ASN A 58 14.11 13.13 -8.94
CA ASN A 58 14.42 11.70 -8.84
C ASN A 58 14.88 11.27 -7.43
N GLY A 59 14.78 12.18 -6.46
CA GLY A 59 15.35 11.98 -5.12
C GLY A 59 14.71 10.83 -4.34
N LEU A 60 13.48 10.41 -4.67
CA LEU A 60 12.86 9.22 -4.07
C LEU A 60 13.50 7.93 -4.58
N ALA A 61 13.77 7.83 -5.89
CA ALA A 61 14.44 6.68 -6.46
C ALA A 61 15.89 6.60 -5.95
N GLU A 62 16.60 7.72 -5.87
CA GLU A 62 17.96 7.78 -5.32
C GLU A 62 18.00 7.37 -3.84
N ARG A 63 17.05 7.86 -3.04
CA ARG A 63 16.91 7.44 -1.63
C ARG A 63 16.67 5.95 -1.52
N PHE A 64 15.81 5.37 -2.35
CA PHE A 64 15.60 3.93 -2.39
C PHE A 64 16.89 3.18 -2.74
N VAL A 65 17.63 3.60 -3.76
CA VAL A 65 18.90 2.97 -4.16
C VAL A 65 19.91 2.98 -3.01
N ARG A 66 19.99 4.08 -2.24
CA ARG A 66 20.83 4.15 -1.04
C ARG A 66 20.39 3.14 0.02
N SER A 67 19.11 3.13 0.39
CA SER A 67 18.58 2.17 1.37
C SER A 67 18.78 0.72 0.92
N PHE A 68 18.65 0.46 -0.37
CA PHE A 68 18.87 -0.86 -0.96
C PHE A 68 20.33 -1.31 -0.82
N LYS A 69 21.29 -0.44 -1.17
CA LYS A 69 22.73 -0.72 -1.01
C LYS A 69 23.08 -0.98 0.45
N ASP A 70 22.58 -0.16 1.37
CA ASP A 70 22.79 -0.33 2.81
C ASP A 70 22.21 -1.68 3.30
N GLY A 71 21.03 -2.06 2.81
CA GLY A 71 20.41 -3.35 3.10
C GLY A 71 21.24 -4.53 2.61
N MET A 72 21.79 -4.44 1.39
CA MET A 72 22.65 -5.47 0.81
C MET A 72 23.96 -5.63 1.60
N LEU A 73 24.58 -4.52 2.02
CA LEU A 73 25.78 -4.55 2.86
C LEU A 73 25.50 -5.23 4.20
N LYS A 74 24.35 -4.94 4.84
CA LYS A 74 23.93 -5.60 6.08
C LYS A 74 23.76 -7.11 5.91
N GLN A 75 23.12 -7.56 4.82
CA GLN A 75 22.96 -8.99 4.54
C GLN A 75 24.32 -9.69 4.32
N GLN A 76 25.25 -9.02 3.63
CA GLN A 76 26.60 -9.55 3.42
C GLN A 76 27.35 -9.69 4.75
N ASN A 77 27.26 -8.68 5.63
CA ASN A 77 27.88 -8.71 6.96
C ASN A 77 27.27 -9.76 7.89
N SER A 78 26.00 -10.14 7.67
CA SER A 78 25.35 -11.25 8.38
C SER A 78 25.76 -12.65 7.88
N GLY A 79 26.69 -12.74 6.92
CA GLY A 79 27.20 -14.01 6.39
C GLY A 79 26.35 -14.62 5.26
N CYS A 80 25.39 -13.90 4.70
CA CYS A 80 24.57 -14.41 3.60
C CYS A 80 25.35 -14.40 2.27
N SER A 81 25.95 -15.55 1.92
CA SER A 81 26.71 -15.71 0.66
C SER A 81 25.82 -15.71 -0.60
N ASN A 82 24.57 -16.17 -0.47
CA ASN A 82 23.64 -16.22 -1.60
C ASN A 82 23.06 -14.83 -1.92
N LYS A 83 23.51 -14.24 -3.04
CA LYS A 83 23.08 -12.91 -3.52
C LYS A 83 21.58 -12.84 -3.82
N PHE A 84 20.98 -13.90 -4.37
CA PHE A 84 19.55 -13.93 -4.68
C PHE A 84 18.71 -13.94 -3.39
N LEU A 85 19.16 -14.69 -2.38
CA LEU A 85 18.52 -14.71 -1.08
C LEU A 85 18.63 -13.35 -0.39
N ALA A 86 19.82 -12.73 -0.42
CA ALA A 86 20.04 -11.39 0.13
C ALA A 86 19.14 -10.35 -0.56
N LEU A 87 19.10 -10.35 -1.90
CA LEU A 87 18.22 -9.49 -2.69
C LEU A 87 16.76 -9.65 -2.28
N ARG A 88 16.27 -10.89 -2.20
CA ARG A 88 14.89 -11.19 -1.81
C ARG A 88 14.59 -10.68 -0.40
N ASN A 89 15.51 -10.87 0.54
CA ASN A 89 15.34 -10.45 1.93
C ASN A 89 15.28 -8.92 2.06
N VAL A 90 16.18 -8.20 1.38
CA VAL A 90 16.20 -6.72 1.39
C VAL A 90 14.94 -6.15 0.75
N LEU A 91 14.52 -6.68 -0.40
CA LEU A 91 13.29 -6.21 -1.04
C LEU A 91 12.04 -6.54 -0.22
N ARG A 92 12.00 -7.70 0.44
CA ARG A 92 10.89 -8.08 1.33
C ARG A 92 10.80 -7.14 2.53
N SER A 93 11.90 -6.89 3.22
CA SER A 93 11.91 -6.00 4.38
C SER A 93 11.50 -4.59 4.00
N TYR A 94 12.02 -4.05 2.89
CA TYR A 94 11.65 -2.72 2.41
C TYR A 94 10.16 -2.62 2.06
N ARG A 95 9.61 -3.60 1.33
CA ARG A 95 8.21 -3.58 0.88
C ARG A 95 7.20 -3.78 2.01
N TRP A 96 7.56 -4.53 3.05
CA TRP A 96 6.66 -4.87 4.15
C TRP A 96 6.79 -3.95 5.36
N SER A 97 7.91 -3.24 5.51
CA SER A 97 8.10 -2.33 6.64
C SER A 97 7.37 -1.00 6.40
N PRO A 98 6.63 -0.48 7.39
CA PRO A 98 6.06 0.86 7.30
C PRO A 98 7.15 1.92 7.26
N HIS A 99 7.01 2.92 6.39
CA HIS A 99 7.89 4.09 6.41
C HIS A 99 7.37 5.14 7.38
N THR A 100 8.29 5.86 8.04
CA THR A 100 7.95 6.90 9.02
C THR A 100 7.18 8.07 8.43
N SER A 101 7.38 8.39 7.15
CA SER A 101 6.69 9.49 6.48
C SER A 101 5.23 9.15 6.09
N THR A 102 4.96 7.90 5.74
CA THR A 102 3.63 7.46 5.26
C THR A 102 2.85 6.64 6.28
N ASN A 103 3.50 6.23 7.39
CA ASN A 103 2.99 5.28 8.39
C ASN A 103 2.42 3.97 7.79
N SER A 104 2.75 3.67 6.54
CA SER A 104 2.23 2.55 5.76
C SER A 104 3.36 1.91 4.98
N SER A 105 3.29 0.59 4.79
CA SER A 105 4.29 -0.11 3.98
C SER A 105 4.09 0.19 2.50
N PRO A 106 5.17 0.23 1.68
CA PRO A 106 5.05 0.43 0.24
C PRO A 106 4.10 -0.57 -0.42
N ALA A 107 4.11 -1.83 0.02
CA ALA A 107 3.23 -2.84 -0.56
C ALA A 107 1.75 -2.63 -0.18
N ASN A 108 1.45 -2.17 1.04
CA ASN A 108 0.07 -1.85 1.40
C ASN A 108 -0.45 -0.65 0.62
N LEU A 109 0.38 0.37 0.40
CA LEU A 109 0.02 1.52 -0.44
C LEU A 109 -0.22 1.11 -1.88
N PHE A 110 0.58 0.17 -2.38
CA PHE A 110 0.50 -0.31 -3.75
C PHE A 110 -0.76 -1.16 -4.02
N PHE A 111 -1.04 -2.15 -3.15
CA PHE A 111 -2.16 -3.08 -3.34
C PHE A 111 -3.44 -2.66 -2.59
N GLN A 112 -3.39 -1.57 -1.84
CA GLN A 112 -4.50 -1.05 -1.01
C GLN A 112 -5.08 -2.08 -0.01
N HIS A 113 -4.29 -3.08 0.38
CA HIS A 113 -4.66 -4.02 1.43
C HIS A 113 -3.45 -4.34 2.32
N SER A 114 -3.71 -4.76 3.55
CA SER A 114 -2.65 -5.15 4.48
C SER A 114 -2.07 -6.51 4.10
N ILE A 115 -0.76 -6.56 3.84
CA ILE A 115 -0.05 -7.82 3.68
C ILE A 115 0.18 -8.44 5.06
N ARG A 116 -0.09 -9.74 5.17
CA ARG A 116 0.21 -10.51 6.37
C ARG A 116 1.71 -10.67 6.54
N THR A 117 2.25 -10.19 7.65
CA THR A 117 3.67 -10.22 8.00
C THR A 117 3.94 -11.16 9.18
N ALA A 118 5.22 -11.40 9.49
CA ALA A 118 5.62 -12.17 10.68
C ALA A 118 5.10 -11.54 11.98
N PHE A 119 5.01 -10.20 12.04
CA PHE A 119 4.45 -9.49 13.20
C PHE A 119 2.96 -9.77 13.40
N ASP A 120 2.21 -10.01 12.33
CA ASP A 120 0.79 -10.38 12.44
C ASP A 120 0.59 -11.77 13.02
N VAL A 121 1.57 -12.67 12.86
CA VAL A 121 1.58 -14.00 13.50
C VAL A 121 1.88 -13.89 15.00
N MET A 122 2.70 -12.91 15.40
CA MET A 122 3.05 -12.68 16.81
C MET A 122 1.94 -12.00 17.61
N LYS A 123 0.95 -11.39 16.95
CA LYS A 123 -0.21 -10.83 17.66
C LYS A 123 -0.94 -11.97 18.35
N PRO A 124 -1.27 -11.85 19.65
CA PRO A 124 -2.07 -12.86 20.31
C PRO A 124 -3.34 -13.05 19.50
N VAL A 125 -3.76 -14.31 19.33
CA VAL A 125 -5.08 -14.60 18.76
C VAL A 125 -6.07 -13.92 19.69
N SER A 126 -6.51 -12.72 19.31
CA SER A 126 -7.72 -12.16 19.88
C SER A 126 -8.75 -13.20 19.50
N SER A 127 -9.14 -14.04 20.47
CA SER A 127 -10.44 -14.67 20.37
C SER A 127 -11.32 -13.48 20.09
N LYS A 128 -11.88 -13.41 18.89
CA LYS A 128 -13.06 -12.61 18.72
C LYS A 128 -13.95 -13.17 19.80
N LYS A 129 -14.05 -12.47 20.95
CA LYS A 129 -15.29 -12.47 21.67
C LYS A 129 -16.24 -12.18 20.53
N SER A 130 -16.99 -13.20 20.13
CA SER A 130 -18.26 -12.91 19.54
C SER A 130 -18.82 -11.88 20.50
N SER A 131 -18.80 -10.61 20.09
CA SER A 131 -19.93 -9.78 20.43
C SER A 131 -21.09 -10.54 19.80
N SER A 132 -21.53 -11.61 20.48
CA SER A 132 -22.93 -11.82 20.70
C SER A 132 -23.39 -10.42 21.02
N SER A 133 -24.06 -9.83 20.04
CA SER A 133 -24.57 -8.50 20.18
C SER A 133 -25.55 -8.62 21.33
N GLU A 134 -25.07 -8.36 22.55
CA GLU A 134 -25.96 -8.17 23.67
C GLU A 134 -26.92 -7.11 23.16
N PRO A 135 -28.24 -7.41 23.13
CA PRO A 135 -29.19 -6.47 22.59
C PRO A 135 -28.95 -5.15 23.32
N LYS A 136 -28.74 -4.06 22.55
CA LYS A 136 -28.43 -2.72 23.09
C LYS A 136 -29.44 -2.26 24.16
N PHE A 137 -30.61 -2.89 24.20
CA PHE A 137 -31.66 -2.68 25.18
C PHE A 137 -32.22 -4.03 25.65
N SER A 138 -32.47 -4.16 26.95
CA SER A 138 -33.15 -5.34 27.52
C SER A 138 -34.67 -5.22 27.35
N THR A 139 -35.37 -6.35 27.18
CA THR A 139 -36.84 -6.36 27.19
C THR A 139 -37.37 -5.81 28.53
N GLY A 140 -38.25 -4.82 28.48
CA GLY A 140 -38.75 -4.12 29.66
C GLY A 140 -37.98 -2.84 30.02
N GLN A 141 -36.88 -2.53 29.34
CA GLN A 141 -36.13 -1.29 29.57
C GLN A 141 -36.88 -0.07 29.03
N LEU A 142 -36.90 1.02 29.81
CA LEU A 142 -37.43 2.30 29.38
C LEU A 142 -36.47 2.93 28.36
N VAL A 143 -36.98 3.25 27.18
CA VAL A 143 -36.24 3.84 26.07
C VAL A 143 -36.96 5.09 25.58
N TRP A 144 -36.21 6.00 24.96
CA TRP A 144 -36.77 7.20 24.33
C TRP A 144 -36.93 6.97 22.83
N ILE A 145 -38.09 7.30 22.29
CA ILE A 145 -38.39 7.22 20.86
C ILE A 145 -38.78 8.59 20.32
N VAL A 146 -38.40 8.86 19.08
CA VAL A 146 -38.80 10.08 18.37
C VAL A 146 -39.98 9.77 17.47
N THR A 147 -41.08 10.48 17.66
CA THR A 147 -42.26 10.37 16.79
C THR A 147 -42.18 11.42 15.69
N TYR A 148 -42.18 10.99 14.43
CA TYR A 148 -42.20 11.88 13.27
C TYR A 148 -43.63 11.96 12.73
N GLN A 149 -44.22 13.16 12.75
CA GLN A 149 -45.53 13.44 12.13
C GLN A 149 -45.32 14.47 11.02
N GLN A 150 -45.93 14.23 9.85
CA GLN A 150 -45.65 14.98 8.60
C GLN A 150 -45.87 16.51 8.68
N HIS A 151 -46.58 17.00 9.71
CA HIS A 151 -46.86 18.43 9.90
C HIS A 151 -46.65 18.93 11.34
N ARG A 152 -45.89 18.22 12.19
CA ARG A 152 -45.55 18.66 13.55
C ARG A 152 -44.06 18.45 13.83
N ARG A 153 -43.51 19.29 14.73
CA ARG A 153 -42.14 19.12 15.22
C ARG A 153 -42.01 17.75 15.89
N SER A 154 -40.88 17.09 15.67
CA SER A 154 -40.57 15.80 16.31
C SER A 154 -40.61 15.94 17.83
N GLN A 155 -41.24 14.96 18.49
CA GLN A 155 -41.36 14.91 19.94
C GLN A 155 -40.72 13.62 20.47
N TRP A 156 -39.93 13.78 21.54
CA TRP A 156 -39.34 12.67 22.29
C TRP A 156 -40.34 12.14 23.30
N ASN A 157 -40.69 10.87 23.18
CA ASN A 157 -41.60 10.18 24.09
C ASN A 157 -40.92 8.96 24.72
N THR A 158 -41.33 8.60 25.94
CA THR A 158 -40.88 7.38 26.60
C THR A 158 -41.65 6.16 26.08
N ALA A 159 -40.95 5.05 25.90
CA ALA A 159 -41.50 3.77 25.48
C ALA A 159 -40.76 2.62 26.16
N ILE A 160 -41.30 1.40 26.07
CA ILE A 160 -40.70 0.20 26.66
C ILE A 160 -40.22 -0.71 25.53
N ALA A 161 -38.99 -1.19 25.61
CA ALA A 161 -38.46 -2.16 24.65
C ALA A 161 -39.17 -3.51 24.80
N VAL A 162 -39.93 -3.95 23.79
CA VAL A 162 -40.74 -5.18 23.85
C VAL A 162 -39.98 -6.41 23.34
N LYS A 163 -39.26 -6.29 22.22
CA LYS A 163 -38.45 -7.37 21.65
C LYS A 163 -37.38 -6.83 20.69
N PRO A 164 -36.19 -7.45 20.62
CA PRO A 164 -35.22 -7.16 19.57
C PRO A 164 -35.72 -7.67 18.21
N VAL A 165 -35.61 -6.85 17.16
CA VAL A 165 -36.03 -7.19 15.78
C VAL A 165 -34.86 -7.04 14.78
N GLY A 166 -33.64 -6.78 15.27
CA GLY A 166 -32.41 -6.62 14.46
C GLY A 166 -31.50 -7.86 14.50
N PRO A 167 -30.56 -7.99 13.55
CA PRO A 167 -29.67 -9.15 13.46
C PRO A 167 -28.76 -9.26 14.69
N THR A 168 -28.72 -10.46 15.27
CA THR A 168 -27.85 -10.89 16.37
C THR A 168 -26.43 -11.18 15.91
#